data_AF-A0A2S3YBE9-F1
#
_entry.id   AF-A0A2S3YBE9-F1
#
_cell.length_a   1.000
_cell.length_b   1.000
_cell.length_c   1.000
_cell.angle_alpha   90.00
_cell.angle_beta   90.00
_cell.angle_gamma   90.00
#
_symmetry.space_group_name_H-M   'P 1'
#
loop_
_entity.id
_entity.type
_entity.pdbx_description
1 polymer ?
#
loop_
_entity_poly.entity_id
_entity_poly.type
_entity_poly.pdbx_seq_one_letter_code
_entity_poly.pdbx_strand_id
1 'polypeptide(L)'
;MSAGRHVPLSFVEAFDLPVTVDVPTAARALGICPTTAYRLARRGDFPCKILRIGNRYRVPTIELMRAIGVDERAVYTLDHGA
;
A
#
# COMPACT_ATOMS: atom_id res chain seq x y z
N MET A 1 20.57 -16.25 -1.57
CA MET A 1 19.71 -15.08 -1.32
C MET A 1 19.48 -14.39 -2.64
N SER A 2 18.42 -14.77 -3.37
CA SER A 2 18.17 -14.20 -4.69
C SER A 2 17.65 -12.78 -4.54
N ALA A 3 18.46 -11.81 -4.93
CA ALA A 3 17.98 -10.50 -5.34
C ALA A 3 17.27 -10.66 -6.69
N GLY A 4 16.14 -11.38 -6.70
CA GLY A 4 15.19 -11.25 -7.81
C GLY A 4 14.76 -9.79 -7.83
N ARG A 5 14.85 -9.13 -8.99
CA ARG A 5 14.32 -7.77 -9.18
C ARG A 5 12.95 -7.70 -8.52
N HIS A 6 12.85 -6.97 -7.42
CA HIS A 6 11.57 -6.75 -6.75
C HIS A 6 10.85 -5.67 -7.54
N VAL A 7 10.18 -6.09 -8.62
CA VAL A 7 9.43 -5.20 -9.49
C VAL A 7 8.25 -4.66 -8.67
N PRO A 8 8.15 -3.33 -8.48
CA PRO A 8 6.98 -2.73 -7.85
C PRO A 8 5.70 -3.14 -8.56
N LEU A 9 4.57 -3.13 -7.86
CA LEU A 9 3.30 -3.41 -8.52
C LEU A 9 3.02 -2.34 -9.57
N SER A 10 2.49 -2.77 -10.71
CA SER A 10 1.88 -1.87 -11.67
C SER A 10 0.61 -1.25 -11.10
N PHE A 11 0.12 -0.19 -11.74
CA PHE A 11 -1.12 0.47 -11.34
C PHE A 11 -2.30 -0.50 -11.37
N VAL A 12 -2.47 -1.29 -12.45
CA VAL A 12 -3.57 -2.26 -12.56
C VAL A 12 -3.52 -3.29 -11.42
N GLU A 13 -2.35 -3.87 -11.15
CA GLU A 13 -2.18 -4.83 -10.05
C GLU A 13 -2.50 -4.22 -8.68
N ALA A 14 -2.22 -2.93 -8.47
CA ALA A 14 -2.52 -2.25 -7.22
C ALA A 14 -4.04 -2.03 -7.01
N PHE A 15 -4.80 -1.82 -8.09
CA PHE A 15 -6.26 -1.63 -8.03
C PHE A 15 -7.04 -2.93 -7.87
N ASP A 16 -6.46 -4.07 -8.25
CA ASP A 16 -7.02 -5.41 -8.04
C ASP A 16 -6.71 -5.99 -6.64
N LEU A 17 -6.03 -5.23 -5.78
CA LEU A 17 -5.71 -5.70 -4.43
C LEU A 17 -6.98 -5.92 -3.59
N PRO A 18 -7.01 -6.97 -2.74
CA PRO A 18 -8.09 -7.17 -1.79
C PRO A 18 -8.14 -6.01 -0.78
N VAL A 19 -9.23 -5.90 -0.01
CA VAL A 19 -9.44 -4.81 0.98
C VAL A 19 -8.27 -4.66 1.97
N THR A 20 -7.59 -5.76 2.31
CA THR A 20 -6.36 -5.72 3.11
C THR A 20 -5.32 -6.67 2.54
N VAL A 21 -4.06 -6.28 2.58
CA VAL A 21 -2.89 -7.07 2.17
C VAL A 21 -1.91 -7.26 3.33
N ASP A 22 -0.91 -8.11 3.16
CA ASP A 22 0.19 -8.24 4.12
C ASP A 22 1.28 -7.16 3.90
N VAL A 23 2.19 -7.05 4.86
CA VAL A 23 3.30 -6.07 4.80
C VAL A 23 4.23 -6.28 3.60
N PRO A 24 4.62 -7.52 3.22
CA PRO A 24 5.40 -7.74 2.00
C PRO A 24 4.71 -7.26 0.72
N THR A 25 3.41 -7.51 0.57
CA THR A 25 2.63 -7.07 -0.60
C THR A 25 2.54 -5.55 -0.64
N ALA A 26 2.23 -4.93 0.50
CA ALA A 26 2.26 -3.46 0.65
C ALA A 26 3.64 -2.86 0.32
N ALA A 27 4.71 -3.48 0.80
CA ALA A 27 6.07 -3.06 0.51
C ALA A 27 6.39 -3.13 -0.98
N ARG A 28 5.91 -4.17 -1.67
CA ARG A 28 6.04 -4.28 -3.13
C ARG A 28 5.31 -3.19 -3.88
N ALA A 29 4.08 -2.85 -3.47
CA ALA A 29 3.37 -1.73 -4.04
C ALA A 29 4.18 -0.41 -3.93
N LEU A 30 4.92 -0.24 -2.83
CA LEU A 30 5.70 0.96 -2.53
C LEU A 30 7.18 0.90 -2.95
N GLY A 31 7.63 -0.19 -3.61
CA GLY A 31 9.04 -0.37 -3.99
C GLY A 31 10.01 -0.56 -2.79
N ILE A 32 9.49 -0.95 -1.62
CA ILE A 32 10.27 -1.20 -0.41
C ILE A 32 10.66 -2.67 -0.34
N CYS A 33 11.92 -2.96 0.00
CA CYS A 33 12.35 -4.35 0.18
C CYS A 33 11.74 -4.97 1.45
N PRO A 34 11.40 -6.28 1.46
CA PRO A 34 10.70 -6.91 2.58
C PRO A 34 11.40 -6.75 3.95
N THR A 35 12.73 -6.81 3.97
CA THR A 35 13.53 -6.64 5.21
C THR A 35 13.36 -5.25 5.80
N THR A 36 13.41 -4.21 4.96
CA THR A 36 13.16 -2.82 5.39
C THR A 36 11.71 -2.62 5.80
N ALA A 37 10.76 -3.22 5.08
CA ALA A 37 9.35 -3.15 5.41
C ALA A 37 9.05 -3.70 6.81
N TYR A 38 9.56 -4.88 7.15
CA TYR A 38 9.39 -5.43 8.49
C TYR A 38 10.06 -4.60 9.58
N ARG A 39 11.24 -4.01 9.29
CA ARG A 39 11.91 -3.10 10.24
C ARG A 39 11.07 -1.86 10.53
N LEU A 40 10.53 -1.22 9.49
CA LEU A 40 9.65 -0.05 9.61
C LEU A 40 8.35 -0.42 10.33
N ALA A 41 7.72 -1.54 9.96
CA ALA A 41 6.49 -2.02 10.59
C ALA A 41 6.64 -2.27 12.09
N ARG A 42 7.79 -2.83 12.52
CA ARG A 42 8.08 -3.06 13.95
C ARG A 42 8.34 -1.77 14.73
N ARG A 43 8.83 -0.72 14.07
CA ARG A 43 9.09 0.59 14.67
C ARG A 43 7.87 1.52 14.64
N GLY A 44 6.86 1.17 13.86
CA GLY A 44 5.71 2.06 13.61
C GLY A 44 5.97 3.10 12.52
N ASP A 45 7.08 3.00 11.80
CA ASP A 45 7.53 3.96 10.77
C ASP A 45 7.15 3.53 9.35
N PHE A 46 6.30 2.52 9.20
CA PHE A 46 5.86 2.09 7.87
C PHE A 46 4.97 3.19 7.26
N PRO A 47 5.12 3.52 5.96
CA PRO A 47 4.41 4.65 5.34
C PRO A 47 2.89 4.51 5.28
N CYS A 48 2.36 3.31 5.52
CA CYS A 48 0.93 3.05 5.66
C CYS A 48 0.59 2.68 7.10
N LYS A 49 -0.61 3.05 7.56
CA LYS A 49 -1.13 2.54 8.82
C LYS A 49 -1.29 1.01 8.75
N ILE A 50 -0.73 0.32 9.74
CA ILE A 50 -0.79 -1.14 9.84
C ILE A 50 -1.81 -1.54 10.91
N LEU A 51 -2.72 -2.43 10.55
CA LEU A 51 -3.59 -3.14 11.48
C LEU A 51 -2.85 -4.36 12.05
N ARG A 52 -2.78 -4.44 13.38
CA ARG A 52 -2.25 -5.62 14.07
C ARG A 52 -3.40 -6.50 14.52
N ILE A 53 -3.61 -7.60 13.80
CA ILE A 53 -4.70 -8.56 14.07
C ILE A 53 -4.04 -9.83 14.63
N GLY A 54 -4.07 -9.98 15.95
CA GLY A 54 -3.31 -11.01 16.65
C GLY A 54 -1.81 -10.89 16.37
N ASN A 55 -1.22 -11.95 15.81
CA ASN A 55 0.21 -11.96 15.43
C ASN A 55 0.47 -11.57 13.96
N ARG A 56 -0.54 -11.05 13.24
CA ARG A 56 -0.42 -10.69 11.83
C ARG A 56 -0.48 -9.19 11.64
N TYR A 57 0.37 -8.68 10.76
CA TYR A 57 0.31 -7.33 10.25
C TYR A 57 -0.51 -7.30 8.96
N ARG A 58 -1.48 -6.40 8.88
CA ARG A 58 -2.30 -6.16 7.69
C ARG A 58 -2.31 -4.69 7.32
N VAL A 59 -2.23 -4.39 6.04
CA VAL A 59 -2.31 -3.03 5.50
C VAL A 59 -3.61 -2.90 4.74
N PRO A 60 -4.52 -2.00 5.13
CA PRO A 60 -5.69 -1.68 4.33
C PRO A 60 -5.26 -1.10 2.98
N THR A 61 -5.90 -1.52 1.89
CA THR A 61 -5.56 -1.03 0.55
C THR A 61 -5.80 0.47 0.42
N ILE A 62 -6.78 1.03 1.14
CA ILE A 62 -6.98 2.48 1.21
C ILE A 62 -5.76 3.23 1.76
N GLU A 63 -5.02 2.64 2.71
CA GLU A 63 -3.81 3.26 3.28
C GLU A 63 -2.64 3.20 2.29
N LEU A 64 -2.62 2.19 1.40
CA LEU A 64 -1.68 2.15 0.28
C LEU A 64 -1.98 3.26 -0.73
N MET A 65 -3.25 3.42 -1.11
CA MET A 65 -3.69 4.46 -2.03
C MET A 65 -3.36 5.86 -1.49
N ARG A 66 -3.67 6.11 -0.20
CA ARG A 66 -3.35 7.37 0.47
C ARG A 66 -1.84 7.65 0.50
N ALA A 67 -1.01 6.63 0.75
CA ALA A 67 0.45 6.80 0.79
C ALA A 67 1.05 7.25 -0.55
N ILE A 68 0.39 6.95 -1.68
CA ILE A 68 0.79 7.41 -3.02
C ILE A 68 0.00 8.63 -3.50
N GLY A 69 -0.78 9.28 -2.62
CA GLY A 69 -1.55 10.48 -2.94
C GLY A 69 -2.88 10.24 -3.65
N VAL A 70 -3.32 8.98 -3.77
CA VAL A 70 -4.68 8.64 -4.23
C VAL A 70 -5.61 8.75 -3.02
N ASP A 71 -6.27 9.89 -2.93
CA ASP A 71 -7.28 10.16 -1.90
C ASP A 71 -8.68 9.92 -2.46
N GLU A 72 -9.61 9.51 -1.60
CA GLU A 72 -11.02 9.24 -1.89
C GLU A 72 -11.83 10.51 -2.19
N ARG A 73 -11.17 11.59 -2.64
CA ARG A 73 -11.87 12.84 -2.97
C ARG A 73 -12.95 12.51 -3.98
N ALA A 74 -14.19 12.60 -3.51
CA ALA A 74 -15.35 12.61 -4.37
C ALA A 74 -15.12 13.73 -5.39
N VAL A 75 -14.75 13.35 -6.61
CA VAL A 75 -14.76 14.26 -7.74
C VAL A 75 -16.24 14.48 -8.00
N TYR A 76 -16.82 15.53 -7.41
CA TYR A 76 -18.05 16.06 -7.92
C TYR A 76 -17.73 16.52 -9.34
N THR A 77 -18.22 15.78 -10.34
CA THR A 77 -18.26 16.29 -11.71
C THR A 77 -19.18 17.50 -11.67
N LEU A 78 -18.61 18.69 -11.45
CA LEU A 78 -19.26 19.92 -11.83
C LEU A 78 -19.29 19.85 -13.36
N ASP A 79 -20.45 19.56 -13.92
CA ASP A 79 -20.72 19.82 -15.33
C ASP A 79 -20.32 21.27 -15.60
N HIS A 80 -19.19 21.46 -16.28
CA HIS A 80 -18.83 22.77 -16.83
C HIS A 80 -19.65 22.92 -18.12
N GLY A 81 -20.97 23.02 -17.96
CA GLY A 81 -21.91 23.35 -19.01
C GLY A 81 -22.42 24.76 -18.80
N ALA A 82 -21.84 25.71 -19.53
CA ALA A 82 -22.47 26.97 -19.92
C ALA A 82 -21.85 27.42 -21.25
#